data_AF-A0A139RCH4-F1
#
_entry.id   AF-A0A139RCH4-F1
#
_cell.length_a   1.000
_cell.length_b   1.000
_cell.length_c   1.000
_cell.angle_alpha   90.00
_cell.angle_beta   90.00
_cell.angle_gamma   90.00
#
_symmetry.space_group_name_H-M   'P 1'
#
loop_
_entity.id
_entity.type
_entity.pdbx_description
1 polymer ?
#
loop_
_entity_poly.entity_id
_entity_poly.type
_entity_poly.pdbx_seq_one_letter_code
_entity_poly.pdbx_strand_id
1 'polypeptide(L)'
;MIAYNTQAYYLIFPIVLLLINSKDISISHLLKVWIFEIIILMSLVAICYKLDIIGETAKVSIRKDGSFRFGLGYKYASFSSNYFFHLTLFYTFLKQRKMKILEIISFFGVNMYLYTRTDTKSAAIFSVLILLLVCFLKWFKIEKENNFINRYIMVIGLSISLGTVYLYNVGSELGYYLNIALTGRLQLASMAWYKYGITLFGQKISWITQSQWLSELRYDYVDSSFLNVLFNYGVVILVSIIFGFYLLSYHRIAKSSYYTAMLLILTLHSIYDPQLLEISHNPSILFLGYVIFERKHNLEGDFLSRSSNI
;
A
#
# COMPACT_ATOMS: atom_id res chain seq x y z
N MET A 1 16.26 -18.06 -9.42
CA MET A 1 17.01 -17.91 -8.15
C MET A 1 16.12 -17.37 -7.03
N ILE A 2 15.58 -16.15 -7.13
CA ILE A 2 14.79 -15.52 -6.04
C ILE A 2 13.54 -16.34 -5.67
N ALA A 3 12.68 -16.68 -6.65
CA ALA A 3 11.48 -17.50 -6.38
C ALA A 3 11.78 -18.89 -5.79
N TYR A 4 12.96 -19.44 -6.08
CA TYR A 4 13.42 -20.70 -5.52
C TYR A 4 13.84 -20.52 -4.05
N ASN A 5 14.66 -19.51 -3.75
CA ASN A 5 15.17 -19.24 -2.41
C ASN A 5 14.06 -18.82 -1.42
N THR A 6 13.06 -18.08 -1.89
CA THR A 6 11.96 -17.58 -1.05
C THR A 6 10.79 -18.55 -0.95
N GLN A 7 10.74 -19.55 -1.83
CA GLN A 7 9.55 -20.38 -2.08
C GLN A 7 8.27 -19.55 -2.34
N ALA A 8 8.41 -18.29 -2.77
CA ALA A 8 7.29 -17.37 -3.03
C ALA A 8 6.83 -17.41 -4.49
N TYR A 9 6.85 -18.60 -5.11
CA TYR A 9 6.51 -18.77 -6.52
C TYR A 9 5.07 -18.33 -6.81
N TYR A 10 4.13 -18.57 -5.89
CA TYR A 10 2.73 -18.12 -6.02
C TYR A 10 2.54 -16.59 -6.02
N LEU A 11 3.53 -15.81 -5.60
CA LEU A 11 3.43 -14.35 -5.58
C LEU A 11 4.25 -13.73 -6.72
N ILE A 12 5.51 -14.13 -6.86
CA ILE A 12 6.43 -13.52 -7.84
C ILE A 12 6.02 -13.87 -9.27
N PHE A 13 5.66 -15.12 -9.56
CA PHE A 13 5.29 -15.51 -10.93
C PHE A 13 4.03 -14.78 -11.43
N PRO A 14 2.92 -14.72 -10.66
CA PRO A 14 1.75 -13.95 -11.10
C PRO A 14 2.05 -12.46 -11.30
N ILE A 15 2.84 -11.82 -10.42
CA ILE A 15 3.24 -10.41 -10.61
C ILE A 15 3.99 -10.25 -11.93
N VAL A 16 5.00 -11.09 -12.21
CA VAL A 16 5.78 -11.01 -13.45
C VAL A 16 4.91 -11.24 -14.68
N LEU A 17 4.02 -12.24 -14.63
CA LEU A 17 3.07 -12.49 -15.73
C LEU A 17 2.14 -11.30 -15.96
N LEU A 18 1.58 -10.71 -14.90
CA LEU A 18 0.74 -9.52 -15.01
C LEU A 18 1.51 -8.31 -15.55
N LEU A 19 2.79 -8.14 -15.17
CA LEU A 19 3.66 -7.10 -15.72
C LEU A 19 3.92 -7.28 -17.21
N ILE A 20 4.12 -8.52 -17.67
CA ILE A 20 4.30 -8.83 -19.11
C ILE A 20 3.00 -8.56 -19.87
N ASN A 21 1.86 -8.97 -19.32
CA ASN A 21 0.55 -8.80 -19.96
C ASN A 21 0.03 -7.35 -19.89
N SER A 22 0.52 -6.52 -18.98
CA SER A 22 0.11 -5.12 -18.87
C SER A 22 0.66 -4.23 -20.00
N LYS A 23 1.56 -4.76 -20.84
CA LYS A 23 2.17 -4.06 -21.99
C LYS A 23 1.16 -3.33 -22.88
N ASP A 24 0.01 -3.95 -23.16
CA ASP A 24 -0.99 -3.41 -24.08
C ASP A 24 -2.21 -2.79 -23.37
N ILE A 25 -2.22 -2.76 -22.03
CA ILE A 25 -3.35 -2.32 -21.23
C ILE A 25 -3.05 -0.95 -20.61
N SER A 26 -3.80 0.10 -21.00
CA SER A 26 -3.63 1.44 -20.42
C SER A 26 -3.79 1.44 -18.89
N ILE A 27 -3.00 2.22 -18.13
CA ILE A 27 -3.09 2.27 -16.65
C ILE A 27 -4.50 2.67 -16.20
N SER A 28 -5.16 3.54 -16.96
CA SER A 28 -6.52 3.95 -16.66
C SER A 28 -7.52 2.79 -16.81
N HIS A 29 -7.35 1.89 -17.78
CA HIS A 29 -8.17 0.67 -17.89
C HIS A 29 -7.85 -0.31 -16.77
N LEU A 30 -6.56 -0.55 -16.48
CA LEU A 30 -6.12 -1.42 -15.39
C LEU A 30 -6.72 -0.98 -14.05
N LEU A 31 -6.63 0.32 -13.72
CA LEU A 31 -7.19 0.85 -12.48
C LEU A 31 -8.71 0.79 -12.44
N LYS A 32 -9.42 0.99 -13.56
CA LYS A 32 -10.89 0.85 -13.59
C LYS A 32 -11.31 -0.58 -13.26
N VAL A 33 -10.64 -1.57 -13.84
CA VAL A 33 -10.91 -2.99 -13.57
C VAL A 33 -10.64 -3.29 -12.10
N TRP A 34 -9.46 -2.92 -11.59
CA TRP A 34 -9.10 -3.16 -10.19
C TRP A 34 -10.06 -2.47 -9.21
N ILE A 35 -10.40 -1.19 -9.43
CA ILE A 35 -11.36 -0.47 -8.59
C ILE A 35 -12.73 -1.15 -8.61
N PHE A 36 -13.22 -1.55 -9.79
CA PHE A 36 -14.51 -2.22 -9.93
C PHE A 36 -14.53 -3.56 -9.19
N GLU A 37 -13.47 -4.35 -9.34
CA GLU A 37 -13.28 -5.62 -8.63
C GLU A 37 -13.32 -5.42 -7.11
N ILE A 38 -12.54 -4.46 -6.58
CA ILE A 38 -12.51 -4.19 -5.14
C ILE A 38 -13.88 -3.72 -4.62
N ILE A 39 -14.59 -2.85 -5.34
CA ILE A 39 -15.94 -2.42 -4.93
C ILE A 39 -16.88 -3.61 -4.86
N ILE A 40 -16.89 -4.48 -5.86
CA ILE A 40 -17.76 -5.67 -5.90
C ILE A 40 -17.43 -6.61 -4.75
N LEU A 41 -16.15 -6.98 -4.59
CA LEU A 41 -15.73 -7.93 -3.58
C LEU A 41 -15.97 -7.39 -2.17
N MET A 42 -15.66 -6.13 -1.91
CA MET A 42 -15.92 -5.51 -0.61
C MET A 42 -17.42 -5.46 -0.31
N SER A 43 -18.24 -5.13 -1.32
CA SER A 43 -19.70 -5.08 -1.17
C SER A 43 -20.29 -6.47 -0.95
N LEU A 44 -19.80 -7.49 -1.66
CA LEU A 44 -20.17 -8.89 -1.45
C LEU A 44 -19.86 -9.32 -0.02
N VAL A 45 -18.64 -9.06 0.48
CA VAL A 45 -18.25 -9.38 1.86
C VAL A 45 -19.15 -8.64 2.86
N ALA A 46 -19.42 -7.35 2.64
CA ALA A 46 -20.27 -6.57 3.53
C ALA A 46 -21.72 -7.09 3.58
N ILE A 47 -22.28 -7.50 2.44
CA ILE A 47 -23.62 -8.11 2.34
C ILE A 47 -23.64 -9.46 3.04
N CYS A 48 -22.69 -10.35 2.71
CA CYS A 48 -22.59 -11.67 3.33
C CYS A 48 -22.38 -11.59 4.85
N TYR A 49 -21.59 -10.62 5.33
CA TYR A 49 -21.42 -10.36 6.76
C TYR A 49 -22.72 -9.89 7.41
N LYS A 50 -23.45 -8.96 6.78
CA LYS A 50 -24.72 -8.45 7.30
C LYS A 50 -25.83 -9.51 7.33
N LEU A 51 -25.80 -10.45 6.37
CA LEU A 51 -26.71 -11.59 6.29
C LEU A 51 -26.26 -12.79 7.15
N ASP A 52 -25.19 -12.64 7.93
CA ASP A 52 -24.62 -13.67 8.80
C ASP A 52 -24.17 -14.96 8.06
N ILE A 53 -23.82 -14.85 6.78
CA ILE A 53 -23.34 -15.97 5.95
C ILE A 53 -21.89 -16.33 6.32
N ILE A 54 -21.05 -15.32 6.56
CA ILE A 54 -19.60 -15.49 6.84
C ILE A 54 -19.22 -15.19 8.30
N GLY A 55 -20.14 -14.66 9.10
CA GLY A 55 -19.95 -14.36 10.53
C GLY A 55 -18.81 -13.39 10.85
N GLU A 56 -18.61 -13.12 12.14
CA GLU A 56 -17.43 -12.39 12.62
C GLU A 56 -16.21 -13.31 12.71
N THR A 57 -15.02 -12.75 12.50
CA THR A 57 -13.78 -13.51 12.68
C THR A 57 -13.66 -13.93 14.15
N ALA A 58 -13.30 -15.20 14.39
CA ALA A 58 -12.96 -15.69 15.74
C ALA A 58 -11.74 -14.97 16.36
N LYS A 59 -11.13 -14.05 15.61
CA LYS A 59 -9.93 -13.28 15.94
C LYS A 59 -10.27 -11.87 16.41
N VAL A 60 -11.34 -11.72 17.19
CA VAL A 60 -11.68 -10.44 17.84
C VAL A 60 -10.54 -10.08 18.80
N SER A 61 -9.69 -9.13 18.39
CA SER A 61 -8.63 -8.64 19.26
C SER A 61 -9.20 -7.59 20.20
N ILE A 62 -9.15 -7.85 21.50
CA ILE A 62 -9.44 -6.86 22.55
C ILE A 62 -8.17 -6.05 22.77
N ARG A 63 -8.25 -4.73 22.68
CA ARG A 63 -7.12 -3.85 22.98
C ARG A 63 -6.87 -3.75 24.49
N LYS A 64 -5.71 -3.19 24.85
CA LYS A 64 -5.36 -2.86 26.25
C LYS A 64 -6.38 -1.91 26.93
N ASP A 65 -7.13 -1.15 26.15
CA ASP A 65 -8.18 -0.23 26.61
C ASP A 65 -9.58 -0.87 26.67
N GLY A 66 -9.70 -2.17 26.36
CA GLY A 66 -10.98 -2.90 26.37
C GLY A 66 -11.83 -2.72 25.11
N SER A 67 -11.39 -1.93 24.12
CA SER A 67 -12.13 -1.76 22.86
C SER A 67 -12.06 -3.02 21.97
N PHE A 68 -13.18 -3.36 21.34
CA PHE A 68 -13.28 -4.45 20.37
C PHE A 68 -12.90 -3.99 18.97
N ARG A 69 -12.09 -4.79 18.28
CA ARG A 69 -11.80 -4.60 16.84
C ARG A 69 -12.54 -5.65 16.04
N PHE A 70 -13.46 -5.22 15.19
CA PHE A 70 -14.26 -6.10 14.35
C PHE A 70 -13.56 -6.43 13.02
N GLY A 71 -13.60 -7.70 12.62
CA GLY A 71 -13.13 -8.20 11.34
C GLY A 71 -14.04 -7.82 10.17
N LEU A 72 -15.34 -7.66 10.42
CA LEU A 72 -16.36 -7.37 9.40
C LEU A 72 -16.38 -8.43 8.28
N GLY A 73 -16.24 -9.71 8.66
CA GLY A 73 -16.17 -10.83 7.74
C GLY A 73 -14.78 -11.08 7.13
N TYR A 74 -13.79 -10.23 7.42
CA TYR A 74 -12.41 -10.44 7.01
C TYR A 74 -11.61 -11.21 8.06
N LYS A 75 -10.56 -11.92 7.59
CA LYS A 75 -9.64 -12.67 8.46
C LYS A 75 -8.98 -11.79 9.52
N TYR A 76 -8.70 -10.52 9.20
CA TYR A 76 -8.10 -9.54 10.13
C TYR A 76 -8.90 -8.25 10.12
N ALA A 77 -9.05 -7.61 11.29
CA ALA A 77 -9.76 -6.34 11.46
C ALA A 77 -9.21 -5.21 10.56
N SER A 78 -7.93 -5.24 10.21
CA SER A 78 -7.31 -4.21 9.37
C SER A 78 -7.62 -4.31 7.89
N PHE A 79 -8.16 -5.41 7.39
CA PHE A 79 -8.25 -5.69 5.95
C PHE A 79 -9.23 -4.75 5.24
N SER A 80 -10.48 -4.68 5.70
CA SER A 80 -11.51 -3.82 5.10
C SER A 80 -11.06 -2.36 5.00
N SER A 81 -10.47 -1.83 6.07
CA SER A 81 -9.92 -0.47 6.11
C SER A 81 -8.76 -0.26 5.15
N ASN A 82 -7.84 -1.23 5.02
CA ASN A 82 -6.73 -1.13 4.06
C ASN A 82 -7.19 -1.26 2.61
N TYR A 83 -8.14 -2.15 2.30
CA TYR A 83 -8.76 -2.21 0.97
C TYR A 83 -9.42 -0.87 0.62
N PHE A 84 -10.20 -0.30 1.54
CA PHE A 84 -10.86 0.99 1.31
C PHE A 84 -9.87 2.15 1.17
N PHE A 85 -8.79 2.15 1.94
CA PHE A 85 -7.71 3.14 1.81
C PHE A 85 -7.11 3.11 0.41
N HIS A 86 -6.70 1.94 -0.08
CA HIS A 86 -6.10 1.84 -1.41
C HIS A 86 -7.13 2.12 -2.51
N LEU A 87 -8.38 1.70 -2.34
CA LEU A 87 -9.48 2.11 -3.21
C LEU A 87 -9.57 3.64 -3.30
N THR A 88 -9.57 4.34 -2.16
CA THR A 88 -9.55 5.81 -2.08
C THR A 88 -8.36 6.40 -2.82
N LEU A 89 -7.17 5.86 -2.57
CA LEU A 89 -5.92 6.30 -3.16
C LEU A 89 -5.91 6.20 -4.69
N PHE A 90 -6.33 5.06 -5.25
CA PHE A 90 -6.34 4.87 -6.71
C PHE A 90 -7.56 5.50 -7.38
N TYR A 91 -8.71 5.58 -6.71
CA TYR A 91 -9.89 6.27 -7.22
C TYR A 91 -9.63 7.77 -7.38
N THR A 92 -9.02 8.40 -6.38
CA THR A 92 -8.65 9.82 -6.43
C THR A 92 -7.62 10.08 -7.54
N PHE A 93 -6.63 9.21 -7.71
CA PHE A 93 -5.68 9.30 -8.81
C PHE A 93 -6.34 9.14 -10.19
N LEU A 94 -7.28 8.19 -10.36
CA LEU A 94 -7.98 7.96 -11.61
C LEU A 94 -8.93 9.11 -11.98
N LYS A 95 -9.66 9.66 -11.00
CA LYS A 95 -10.61 10.76 -11.22
C LYS A 95 -9.93 12.12 -11.33
N GLN A 96 -8.79 12.30 -10.66
CA GLN A 96 -8.08 13.57 -10.56
C GLN A 96 -9.05 14.71 -10.15
N ARG A 97 -8.96 15.86 -10.84
CA ARG A 97 -9.81 17.03 -10.60
C ARG A 97 -11.31 16.78 -10.82
N LYS A 98 -11.67 15.71 -11.55
CA LYS A 98 -13.07 15.37 -11.87
C LYS A 98 -13.83 14.71 -10.71
N MET A 99 -13.15 14.36 -9.60
CA MET A 99 -13.81 13.80 -8.42
C MET A 99 -14.75 14.83 -7.80
N LYS A 100 -16.04 14.53 -7.69
CA LYS A 100 -17.07 15.45 -7.15
C LYS A 100 -16.93 15.60 -5.64
N ILE A 101 -17.37 16.72 -5.09
CA ILE A 101 -17.34 16.94 -3.63
C ILE A 101 -18.19 15.91 -2.87
N LEU A 102 -19.31 15.47 -3.45
CA LEU A 102 -20.14 14.41 -2.89
C LEU A 102 -19.41 13.06 -2.83
N GLU A 103 -18.56 12.76 -3.81
CA GLU A 103 -17.71 11.55 -3.77
C GLU A 103 -16.69 11.65 -2.63
N ILE A 104 -16.06 12.82 -2.44
CA ILE A 104 -15.11 13.06 -1.34
C ILE A 104 -15.80 12.86 0.03
N ILE A 105 -16.99 13.44 0.22
CA ILE A 105 -17.77 13.30 1.45
C ILE A 105 -18.18 11.83 1.68
N SER A 106 -18.59 11.13 0.63
CA SER A 106 -18.95 9.71 0.70
C SER A 106 -17.75 8.85 1.12
N PHE A 107 -16.58 9.07 0.50
CA PHE A 107 -15.36 8.34 0.86
C PHE A 107 -14.92 8.64 2.30
N PHE A 108 -15.02 9.89 2.73
CA PHE A 108 -14.76 10.26 4.12
C PHE A 108 -15.72 9.53 5.08
N GLY A 109 -17.02 9.51 4.78
CA GLY A 109 -18.03 8.83 5.60
C GLY A 109 -17.79 7.33 5.75
N VAL A 110 -17.50 6.64 4.64
CA VAL A 110 -17.18 5.19 4.66
C VAL A 110 -15.88 4.93 5.43
N ASN A 111 -14.85 5.76 5.26
CA ASN A 111 -13.61 5.64 6.01
C ASN A 111 -13.84 5.79 7.53
N MET A 112 -14.65 6.77 7.96
CA MET A 112 -14.98 6.96 9.38
C MET A 112 -15.81 5.78 9.93
N TYR A 113 -16.74 5.25 9.14
CA TYR A 113 -17.46 4.03 9.50
C TYR A 113 -16.49 2.86 9.72
N LEU A 114 -15.60 2.59 8.77
CA LEU A 114 -14.61 1.52 8.91
C LEU A 114 -13.65 1.75 10.09
N TYR A 115 -13.25 3.00 10.34
CA TYR A 115 -12.40 3.34 11.48
C TYR A 115 -13.09 3.03 12.82
N THR A 116 -14.34 3.43 13.00
CA THR A 116 -15.09 3.19 14.25
C THR A 116 -15.34 1.69 14.53
N ARG A 117 -15.35 0.85 13.49
CA ARG A 117 -15.55 -0.60 13.63
C ARG A 117 -14.24 -1.39 13.75
N THR A 118 -13.20 -0.99 13.02
CA THR A 118 -11.96 -1.77 12.92
C THR A 118 -10.81 -1.21 13.74
N ASP A 119 -10.89 0.07 14.14
CA ASP A 119 -9.85 0.84 14.81
C ASP A 119 -8.48 0.72 14.10
N THR A 120 -8.52 0.76 12.77
CA THR A 120 -7.33 0.67 11.91
C THR A 120 -6.80 2.08 11.63
N LYS A 121 -6.10 2.64 12.63
CA LYS A 121 -5.60 4.03 12.65
C LYS A 121 -4.81 4.41 11.39
N SER A 122 -3.86 3.57 10.96
CA SER A 122 -3.01 3.88 9.79
C SER A 122 -3.84 4.13 8.53
N ALA A 123 -4.67 3.15 8.13
CA ALA A 123 -5.53 3.27 6.94
C ALA A 123 -6.49 4.47 7.04
N ALA A 124 -7.06 4.72 8.22
CA ALA A 124 -7.97 5.85 8.44
C ALA A 124 -7.26 7.19 8.24
N ILE A 125 -6.08 7.38 8.85
CA ILE A 125 -5.28 8.60 8.76
C ILE A 125 -4.85 8.84 7.31
N PHE A 126 -4.29 7.85 6.63
CA PHE A 126 -3.82 8.02 5.25
C PHE A 126 -4.96 8.24 4.25
N SER A 127 -6.15 7.65 4.48
CA SER A 127 -7.36 7.95 3.69
C SER A 127 -7.80 9.40 3.85
N VAL A 128 -7.80 9.93 5.09
CA VAL A 128 -8.11 11.34 5.33
C VAL A 128 -7.07 12.24 4.67
N LEU A 129 -5.78 11.92 4.82
CA LEU A 129 -4.69 12.71 4.23
C LEU A 129 -4.79 12.79 2.70
N ILE A 130 -5.06 11.69 1.99
CA ILE A 130 -5.23 11.75 0.52
C ILE A 130 -6.45 12.58 0.13
N LEU A 131 -7.57 12.47 0.86
CA LEU A 131 -8.76 13.29 0.58
C LEU A 131 -8.49 14.79 0.81
N LEU A 132 -7.78 15.14 1.89
CA LEU A 132 -7.37 16.51 2.17
C LEU A 132 -6.42 17.03 1.08
N LEU A 133 -5.44 16.23 0.64
CA LEU A 133 -4.55 16.60 -0.47
C LEU A 133 -5.32 16.80 -1.77
N VAL A 134 -6.31 15.96 -2.09
CA VAL A 134 -7.17 16.14 -3.26
C VAL A 134 -7.94 17.46 -3.16
N CYS A 135 -8.54 17.76 -2.01
CA CYS A 135 -9.20 19.05 -1.78
C CYS A 135 -8.23 20.22 -1.97
N PHE A 136 -7.02 20.14 -1.42
CA PHE A 136 -5.97 21.14 -1.56
C PHE A 136 -5.58 21.35 -3.03
N LEU A 137 -5.25 20.28 -3.77
CA LEU A 137 -4.89 20.35 -5.18
C LEU A 137 -6.01 20.94 -6.04
N LYS A 138 -7.27 20.60 -5.73
CA LYS A 138 -8.44 21.15 -6.43
C LYS A 138 -8.66 22.62 -6.14
N TRP A 139 -8.55 23.04 -4.87
CA TRP A 139 -8.74 24.41 -4.43
C TRP A 139 -7.71 25.35 -5.07
N PHE A 140 -6.44 24.95 -5.03
CA PHE A 140 -5.32 25.72 -5.60
C PHE A 140 -5.09 25.46 -7.10
N LYS A 141 -5.90 24.63 -7.74
CA LYS A 141 -5.79 24.26 -9.17
C LYS A 141 -4.38 23.78 -9.55
N ILE A 142 -3.73 23.03 -8.66
CA ILE A 142 -2.38 22.49 -8.88
C ILE A 142 -2.53 21.23 -9.72
N GLU A 143 -2.13 21.28 -10.98
CA GLU A 143 -2.26 20.17 -11.94
C GLU A 143 -0.92 19.50 -12.25
N LYS A 144 0.17 20.27 -12.22
CA LYS A 144 1.51 19.81 -12.54
C LYS A 144 2.13 19.01 -11.39
N GLU A 145 2.93 18.01 -11.74
CA GLU A 145 3.64 17.18 -10.80
C GLU A 145 4.74 17.91 -10.02
N ASN A 146 5.14 17.32 -8.88
CA ASN A 146 6.43 17.65 -8.27
C ASN A 146 7.46 16.57 -8.65
N ASN A 147 8.35 16.93 -9.59
CA ASN A 147 9.36 16.00 -10.12
C ASN A 147 10.33 15.49 -9.05
N PHE A 148 10.67 16.31 -8.05
CA PHE A 148 11.55 15.88 -6.96
C PHE A 148 10.89 14.79 -6.12
N ILE A 149 9.64 15.00 -5.71
CA ILE A 149 8.88 14.01 -4.95
C ILE A 149 8.75 12.73 -5.77
N ASN A 150 8.29 12.80 -7.01
CA ASN A 150 8.06 11.60 -7.83
C ASN A 150 9.33 10.77 -8.06
N ARG A 151 10.48 11.43 -8.12
CA ARG A 151 11.77 10.78 -8.37
C ARG A 151 12.34 10.12 -7.12
N TYR A 152 12.22 10.78 -5.97
CA TYR A 152 12.99 10.38 -4.78
C TYR A 152 12.15 9.88 -3.61
N ILE A 153 10.82 10.01 -3.63
CA ILE A 153 9.99 9.68 -2.45
C ILE A 153 10.14 8.22 -2.02
N MET A 154 10.22 7.27 -2.95
CA MET A 154 10.44 5.85 -2.64
C MET A 154 11.80 5.59 -1.98
N VAL A 155 12.85 6.29 -2.44
CA VAL A 155 14.19 6.22 -1.83
C VAL A 155 14.15 6.83 -0.43
N ILE A 156 13.49 7.97 -0.27
CA ILE A 156 13.30 8.64 1.04
C ILE A 156 12.52 7.72 1.99
N GLY A 157 11.47 7.05 1.52
CA GLY A 157 10.69 6.09 2.30
C GLY A 157 11.51 4.90 2.78
N LEU A 158 12.35 4.32 1.90
CA LEU A 158 13.31 3.29 2.29
C LEU A 158 14.29 3.81 3.35
N SER A 159 14.88 4.98 3.13
CA SER A 159 15.85 5.58 4.05
C SER A 159 15.24 5.86 5.42
N ILE A 160 13.98 6.32 5.49
CA ILE A 160 13.27 6.51 6.77
C ILE A 160 13.01 5.16 7.44
N SER A 161 12.58 4.14 6.68
CA SER A 161 12.32 2.80 7.23
C SER A 161 13.57 2.20 7.85
N LEU A 162 14.72 2.27 7.15
CA LEU A 162 16.00 1.79 7.68
C LEU A 162 16.52 2.68 8.82
N GLY A 163 16.42 3.99 8.69
CA GLY A 163 16.90 4.95 9.67
C GLY A 163 16.19 4.82 11.02
N THR A 164 14.87 4.62 11.02
CA THR A 164 14.10 4.44 12.26
C THR A 164 14.43 3.11 12.96
N VAL A 165 14.65 2.03 12.23
CA VAL A 165 15.12 0.75 12.80
C VAL A 165 16.55 0.88 13.31
N TYR A 166 17.43 1.58 12.60
CA TYR A 166 18.78 1.86 13.07
C TYR A 166 18.78 2.64 14.39
N LEU A 167 18.00 3.72 14.47
CA LEU A 167 17.84 4.52 15.70
C LEU A 167 17.34 3.67 16.88
N TYR A 168 16.44 2.72 16.62
CA TYR A 168 15.99 1.77 17.63
C TYR A 168 17.11 0.80 18.04
N ASN A 169 17.86 0.24 17.08
CA ASN A 169 18.94 -0.72 17.31
C ASN A 169 20.10 -0.14 18.13
N VAL A 170 20.46 1.13 17.91
CA VAL A 170 21.51 1.80 18.69
C VAL A 170 21.05 2.22 20.10
N GLY A 171 19.80 1.94 20.46
CA GLY A 171 19.26 2.26 21.78
C GLY A 171 19.02 3.76 22.02
N SER A 172 18.81 4.55 20.95
CA SER A 172 18.53 5.98 21.09
C SER A 172 17.16 6.22 21.75
N GLU A 173 17.05 7.30 22.53
CA GLU A 173 15.76 7.71 23.13
C GLU A 173 14.69 7.94 22.06
N LEU A 174 15.07 8.60 20.95
CA LEU A 174 14.19 8.83 19.81
C LEU A 174 13.66 7.50 19.25
N GLY A 175 14.52 6.50 19.07
CA GLY A 175 14.12 5.16 18.62
C GLY A 175 13.13 4.48 19.56
N TYR A 176 13.34 4.60 20.87
CA TYR A 176 12.43 4.05 21.88
C TYR A 176 11.03 4.68 21.81
N TYR A 177 10.94 6.02 21.77
CA TYR A 177 9.65 6.70 21.67
C TYR A 177 8.95 6.46 20.33
N LEU A 178 9.71 6.39 19.23
CA LEU A 178 9.16 6.01 17.92
C LEU A 178 8.58 4.59 17.95
N ASN A 179 9.25 3.64 18.62
CA ASN A 179 8.74 2.28 18.74
C ASN A 179 7.41 2.22 19.51
N ILE A 180 7.26 3.00 20.57
CA ILE A 180 5.99 3.13 21.30
C ILE A 180 4.89 3.69 20.39
N ALA A 181 5.19 4.79 19.69
CA ALA A 181 4.24 5.43 18.77
C ALA A 181 3.83 4.49 17.63
N LEU A 182 4.76 3.67 17.13
CA LEU A 182 4.55 2.67 16.08
C LEU A 182 4.11 1.31 16.62
N THR A 183 3.66 1.23 17.87
CA THR A 183 3.08 0.02 18.49
C THR A 183 3.99 -1.21 18.44
N GLY A 184 5.31 -1.03 18.55
CA GLY A 184 6.28 -2.13 18.55
C GLY A 184 6.83 -2.52 17.17
N ARG A 185 6.45 -1.86 16.09
CA ARG A 185 6.88 -2.22 14.72
C ARG A 185 8.40 -2.15 14.52
N LEU A 186 9.09 -1.21 15.19
CA LEU A 186 10.55 -1.11 15.10
C LEU A 186 11.23 -2.28 15.83
N GLN A 187 10.69 -2.69 16.97
CA GLN A 187 11.15 -3.87 17.70
C GLN A 187 11.03 -5.14 16.86
N LEU A 188 9.91 -5.33 16.17
CA LEU A 188 9.69 -6.48 15.28
C LEU A 188 10.68 -6.48 14.11
N ALA A 189 10.89 -5.33 13.48
CA ALA A 189 11.88 -5.16 12.41
C ALA A 189 13.33 -5.41 12.89
N SER A 190 13.67 -4.93 14.09
CA SER A 190 14.96 -5.17 14.75
C SER A 190 15.18 -6.67 15.01
N MET A 191 14.18 -7.35 15.57
CA MET A 191 14.25 -8.79 15.81
C MET A 191 14.44 -9.58 14.51
N ALA A 192 13.71 -9.22 13.45
CA ALA A 192 13.87 -9.82 12.13
C ALA A 192 15.27 -9.58 11.55
N TRP A 193 15.83 -8.38 11.74
CA TRP A 193 17.18 -8.05 11.30
C TRP A 193 18.23 -8.98 11.93
N TYR A 194 18.18 -9.17 13.25
CA TYR A 194 19.14 -10.05 13.94
C TYR A 194 18.88 -11.54 13.68
N LYS A 195 17.62 -11.95 13.51
CA LYS A 195 17.24 -13.35 13.29
C LYS A 195 17.54 -13.84 11.88
N TYR A 196 17.27 -13.01 10.86
CA TYR A 196 17.32 -13.41 9.46
C TYR A 196 18.45 -12.73 8.67
N GLY A 197 18.90 -11.55 9.09
CA GLY A 197 19.87 -10.75 8.33
C GLY A 197 19.35 -10.27 6.98
N ILE A 198 20.24 -9.71 6.16
CA ILE A 198 19.94 -9.25 4.80
C ILE A 198 20.67 -10.13 3.79
N THR A 199 19.94 -10.55 2.75
CA THR A 199 20.49 -11.31 1.62
C THR A 199 20.26 -10.58 0.31
N LEU A 200 21.08 -10.86 -0.71
CA LEU A 200 20.93 -10.25 -2.03
C LEU A 200 19.67 -10.74 -2.77
N PHE A 201 19.37 -12.05 -2.67
CA PHE A 201 18.35 -12.75 -3.46
C PHE A 201 17.18 -13.30 -2.62
N GLY A 202 17.02 -12.81 -1.39
CA GLY A 202 15.96 -13.22 -0.50
C GLY A 202 16.18 -14.59 0.13
N GLN A 203 15.28 -14.94 1.04
CA GLN A 203 15.30 -16.18 1.80
C GLN A 203 13.88 -16.56 2.23
N LYS A 204 13.65 -17.84 2.49
CA LYS A 204 12.38 -18.31 3.01
C LYS A 204 12.23 -17.86 4.47
N ILE A 205 11.23 -17.04 4.74
CA ILE A 205 10.84 -16.65 6.10
C ILE A 205 9.41 -17.11 6.35
N SER A 206 9.20 -17.77 7.48
CA SER A 206 7.87 -18.19 7.95
C SER A 206 7.44 -17.27 9.07
N TRP A 207 6.65 -16.26 8.73
CA TRP A 207 6.19 -15.28 9.70
C TRP A 207 5.07 -15.81 10.57
N ILE A 208 5.16 -15.52 11.86
CA ILE A 208 4.11 -15.74 12.84
C ILE A 208 3.23 -14.50 12.84
N THR A 209 2.14 -14.56 12.08
CA THR A 209 1.14 -13.48 12.00
C THR A 209 0.11 -13.53 13.12
N GLN A 210 0.23 -14.50 14.05
CA GLN A 210 -0.71 -14.73 15.15
C GLN A 210 0.01 -15.23 16.40
N SER A 211 -0.16 -14.54 17.52
CA SER A 211 0.15 -15.10 18.83
C SER A 211 -0.97 -16.05 19.25
N GLN A 212 -0.66 -17.31 19.54
CA GLN A 212 -1.61 -18.24 20.14
C GLN A 212 -1.43 -18.22 21.66
N TRP A 213 -2.51 -17.97 22.41
CA TRP A 213 -2.47 -17.80 23.88
C TRP A 213 -1.85 -18.98 24.65
N LEU A 214 -1.80 -20.17 24.06
CA LEU A 214 -1.25 -21.40 24.65
C LEU A 214 0.04 -21.89 23.96
N SER A 215 0.60 -21.10 23.04
CA SER A 215 1.82 -21.45 22.30
C SER A 215 2.95 -20.48 22.62
N GLU A 216 4.18 -20.96 22.58
CA GLU A 216 5.37 -20.10 22.63
C GLU A 216 5.54 -19.23 21.36
N LEU A 217 4.72 -19.47 20.32
CA LEU A 217 4.73 -18.72 19.07
C LEU A 217 4.24 -17.27 19.30
N ARG A 218 5.18 -16.32 19.26
CA ARG A 218 4.93 -14.89 19.37
C ARG A 218 4.86 -14.23 17.99
N TYR A 219 4.03 -13.20 17.86
CA TYR A 219 3.92 -12.40 16.65
C TYR A 219 5.30 -11.81 16.29
N ASP A 220 5.78 -12.11 15.09
CA ASP A 220 7.11 -11.66 14.60
C ASP A 220 7.06 -11.03 13.20
N TYR A 221 5.86 -10.71 12.69
CA TYR A 221 5.68 -10.16 11.35
C TYR A 221 6.19 -8.71 11.25
N VAL A 222 7.00 -8.44 10.21
CA VAL A 222 7.47 -7.10 9.87
C VAL A 222 6.44 -6.42 8.98
N ASP A 223 5.74 -5.43 9.55
CA ASP A 223 4.69 -4.70 8.85
C ASP A 223 5.24 -3.72 7.80
N SER A 224 6.45 -3.16 7.92
CA SER A 224 6.99 -2.23 6.89
C SER A 224 7.13 -2.92 5.53
N SER A 225 6.50 -2.40 4.47
CA SER A 225 6.63 -2.95 3.12
C SER A 225 8.10 -3.00 2.67
N PHE A 226 8.86 -1.92 2.87
CA PHE A 226 10.26 -1.87 2.44
C PHE A 226 11.11 -2.94 3.12
N LEU A 227 10.96 -3.09 4.45
CA LEU A 227 11.72 -4.07 5.22
C LEU A 227 11.22 -5.49 4.99
N ASN A 228 9.91 -5.69 4.84
CA ASN A 228 9.33 -6.98 4.50
C ASN A 228 9.86 -7.47 3.14
N VAL A 229 9.92 -6.58 2.14
CA VAL A 229 10.53 -6.89 0.84
C VAL A 229 12.01 -7.20 0.98
N LEU A 230 12.75 -6.38 1.76
CA LEU A 230 14.18 -6.58 2.02
C LEU A 230 14.48 -7.97 2.59
N PHE A 231 13.75 -8.38 3.64
CA PHE A 231 13.99 -9.64 4.33
C PHE A 231 13.52 -10.86 3.52
N ASN A 232 12.32 -10.80 2.93
CA ASN A 232 11.78 -11.94 2.18
C ASN A 232 12.45 -12.07 0.80
N TYR A 233 12.52 -11.00 0.02
CA TYR A 233 12.88 -11.05 -1.42
C TYR A 233 14.29 -10.54 -1.73
N GLY A 234 14.96 -9.93 -0.75
CA GLY A 234 16.35 -9.49 -0.85
C GLY A 234 16.53 -8.11 -1.47
N VAL A 235 17.77 -7.63 -1.39
CA VAL A 235 18.19 -6.29 -1.84
C VAL A 235 17.87 -6.07 -3.33
N VAL A 236 18.07 -7.09 -4.17
CA VAL A 236 17.90 -6.95 -5.63
C VAL A 236 16.46 -6.60 -5.99
N ILE A 237 15.46 -7.26 -5.39
CA ILE A 237 14.05 -6.96 -5.66
C ILE A 237 13.67 -5.58 -5.14
N LEU A 238 14.08 -5.25 -3.92
CA LEU A 238 13.78 -3.95 -3.32
C LEU A 238 14.32 -2.80 -4.17
N VAL A 239 15.60 -2.87 -4.56
CA VAL A 239 16.24 -1.86 -5.41
C VAL A 239 15.57 -1.80 -6.77
N SER A 240 15.19 -2.93 -7.37
CA SER A 240 14.48 -2.96 -8.65
C SER A 240 13.12 -2.27 -8.60
N ILE A 241 12.36 -2.44 -7.51
CA ILE A 241 11.08 -1.76 -7.31
C ILE A 241 11.28 -0.25 -7.20
N ILE A 242 12.21 0.18 -6.35
CA ILE A 242 12.51 1.61 -6.13
C ILE A 242 13.01 2.26 -7.41
N PHE A 243 13.92 1.60 -8.12
CA PHE A 243 14.43 2.06 -9.40
C PHE A 243 13.33 2.10 -10.48
N GLY A 244 12.42 1.12 -10.48
CA GLY A 244 11.24 1.12 -11.35
C GLY A 244 10.37 2.36 -11.13
N PHE A 245 10.04 2.72 -9.88
CA PHE A 245 9.29 3.94 -9.58
C PHE A 245 10.06 5.22 -9.91
N TYR A 246 11.39 5.22 -9.74
CA TYR A 246 12.25 6.30 -10.20
C TYR A 246 12.14 6.51 -11.72
N LEU A 247 12.21 5.45 -12.53
CA LEU A 247 12.06 5.53 -13.98
C LEU A 247 10.63 5.93 -14.38
N LEU A 248 9.61 5.47 -13.64
CA LEU A 248 8.22 5.84 -13.87
C LEU A 248 8.00 7.36 -13.72
N SER A 249 8.83 8.06 -12.93
CA SER A 249 8.77 9.52 -12.78
C SER A 249 8.99 10.32 -14.07
N TYR A 250 9.64 9.71 -15.07
CA TYR A 250 9.87 10.31 -16.39
C TYR A 250 8.70 10.09 -17.36
N HIS A 251 7.78 9.19 -17.04
CA HIS A 251 6.65 8.84 -17.91
C HIS A 251 5.47 9.80 -17.74
N ARG A 252 4.60 9.86 -18.77
CA ARG A 252 3.44 10.76 -18.80
C ARG A 252 2.50 10.61 -17.61
N ILE A 253 2.37 9.39 -17.07
CA ILE A 253 1.54 9.14 -15.89
C ILE A 253 1.99 9.97 -14.67
N ALA A 254 3.30 10.18 -14.53
CA ALA A 254 3.88 10.90 -13.42
C ALA A 254 3.82 12.43 -13.58
N LYS A 255 3.19 12.95 -14.64
CA LYS A 255 3.06 14.39 -14.94
C LYS A 255 1.82 15.05 -14.34
N SER A 256 1.16 14.36 -13.41
CA SER A 256 0.02 14.87 -12.66
C SER A 256 0.37 15.10 -11.19
N SER A 257 -0.13 16.20 -10.63
CA SER A 257 -0.10 16.44 -9.18
C SER A 257 -0.82 15.34 -8.38
N TYR A 258 -1.85 14.70 -8.97
CA TYR A 258 -2.58 13.60 -8.35
C TYR A 258 -1.74 12.32 -8.28
N TYR A 259 -0.90 12.05 -9.29
CA TYR A 259 0.10 10.98 -9.21
C TYR A 259 1.08 11.26 -8.07
N THR A 260 1.53 12.51 -7.96
CA THR A 260 2.46 12.94 -6.90
C THR A 260 1.86 12.71 -5.51
N ALA A 261 0.60 13.12 -5.29
CA ALA A 261 -0.10 12.89 -4.04
C ALA A 261 -0.31 11.39 -3.76
N MET A 262 -0.71 10.62 -4.77
CA MET A 262 -0.89 9.18 -4.67
C MET A 262 0.42 8.49 -4.26
N LEU A 263 1.52 8.75 -4.97
CA LEU A 263 2.82 8.13 -4.69
C LEU A 263 3.38 8.55 -3.33
N LEU A 264 3.19 9.81 -2.93
CA LEU A 264 3.58 10.31 -1.61
C LEU A 264 2.85 9.56 -0.49
N ILE A 265 1.53 9.50 -0.55
CA ILE A 265 0.72 8.82 0.48
C ILE A 265 0.99 7.32 0.48
N LEU A 266 1.12 6.70 -0.70
CA LEU A 266 1.48 5.29 -0.83
C LEU A 266 2.81 4.99 -0.14
N THR A 267 3.83 5.81 -0.40
CA THR A 267 5.16 5.63 0.17
C THR A 267 5.11 5.77 1.68
N LEU A 268 4.48 6.83 2.20
CA LEU A 268 4.39 7.07 3.65
C LEU A 268 3.68 5.94 4.38
N HIS A 269 2.62 5.38 3.81
CA HIS A 269 1.95 4.19 4.33
C HIS A 269 2.88 2.96 4.28
N SER A 270 3.58 2.75 3.16
CA SER A 270 4.51 1.62 2.95
C SER A 270 5.73 1.63 3.90
N ILE A 271 6.07 2.76 4.52
CA ILE A 271 7.14 2.83 5.53
C ILE A 271 6.83 1.90 6.69
N TYR A 272 5.56 1.79 7.10
CA TYR A 272 5.19 1.01 8.28
C TYR A 272 4.19 -0.10 8.00
N ASP A 273 3.46 -0.12 6.88
CA ASP A 273 2.45 -1.13 6.53
C ASP A 273 2.83 -1.98 5.28
N PRO A 274 2.35 -3.25 5.16
CA PRO A 274 2.99 -4.27 4.29
C PRO A 274 2.48 -4.35 2.84
N GLN A 275 1.47 -3.55 2.47
CA GLN A 275 0.66 -3.80 1.28
C GLN A 275 1.32 -3.42 -0.06
N LEU A 276 2.56 -2.92 -0.11
CA LEU A 276 3.18 -2.46 -1.36
C LEU A 276 3.21 -3.52 -2.47
N LEU A 277 3.48 -4.80 -2.12
CA LEU A 277 3.52 -5.91 -3.07
C LEU A 277 2.23 -6.73 -3.15
N GLU A 278 1.26 -6.46 -2.29
CA GLU A 278 0.00 -7.21 -2.27
C GLU A 278 -0.94 -6.65 -3.33
N ILE A 279 -0.94 -7.21 -4.54
CA ILE A 279 -1.75 -6.70 -5.68
C ILE A 279 -3.24 -6.56 -5.32
N SER A 280 -3.77 -7.45 -4.48
CA SER A 280 -5.15 -7.36 -4.00
C SER A 280 -5.43 -6.04 -3.29
N HIS A 281 -4.46 -5.51 -2.54
CA HIS A 281 -4.56 -4.20 -1.89
C HIS A 281 -4.03 -3.08 -2.79
N ASN A 282 -2.97 -3.29 -3.55
CA ASN A 282 -2.22 -2.25 -4.24
C ASN A 282 -1.79 -2.65 -5.67
N PRO A 283 -2.44 -2.12 -6.72
CA PRO A 283 -2.09 -2.39 -8.10
C PRO A 283 -0.88 -1.60 -8.63
N SER A 284 -0.29 -0.68 -7.85
CA SER A 284 0.78 0.22 -8.34
C SER A 284 2.02 -0.51 -8.84
N ILE A 285 2.30 -1.72 -8.32
CA ILE A 285 3.42 -2.53 -8.81
C ILE A 285 3.27 -2.81 -10.31
N LEU A 286 2.05 -2.95 -10.82
CA LEU A 286 1.76 -3.20 -12.23
C LEU A 286 2.12 -2.01 -13.13
N PHE A 287 2.26 -0.81 -12.56
CA PHE A 287 2.70 0.37 -13.32
C PHE A 287 4.15 0.22 -13.79
N LEU A 288 4.95 -0.62 -13.12
CA LEU A 288 6.33 -0.90 -13.55
C LEU A 288 6.40 -1.61 -14.91
N GLY A 289 5.31 -2.26 -15.36
CA GLY A 289 5.24 -2.84 -16.70
C GLY A 289 5.45 -1.79 -17.80
N TYR A 290 5.08 -0.54 -17.55
CA TYR A 290 5.28 0.58 -18.48
C TYR A 290 6.74 0.95 -18.67
N VAL A 291 7.53 0.80 -17.62
CA VAL A 291 8.98 1.05 -17.67
C VAL A 291 9.67 -0.04 -18.47
N ILE A 292 9.20 -1.28 -18.36
CA ILE A 292 9.83 -2.44 -18.99
C ILE A 292 9.49 -2.52 -20.49
N PHE A 293 8.26 -2.17 -20.88
CA PHE A 293 7.75 -2.41 -22.24
C PHE A 293 7.46 -1.15 -23.05
N GLU A 294 8.18 -0.06 -22.78
CA GLU A 294 7.98 1.29 -23.36
C GLU A 294 7.44 1.25 -24.80
N ARG A 295 6.22 1.77 -24.99
CA ARG A 295 5.57 1.82 -26.31
C ARG A 295 6.03 3.08 -27.04
N LYS A 296 6.74 2.90 -28.15
CA LYS A 296 7.08 3.96 -29.12
C LYS A 296 5.90 4.43 -30.00
N HIS A 297 4.64 4.27 -29.55
CA HIS A 297 3.46 4.63 -30.36
C HIS A 297 2.83 5.96 -29.90
N ASN A 298 2.99 6.96 -30.76
CA ASN A 298 2.12 8.11 -31.01
C ASN A 298 1.48 8.78 -29.78
N LEU A 299 2.21 9.80 -29.32
CA LEU A 299 1.71 11.05 -28.76
C LEU A 299 0.30 11.39 -29.31
N GLU A 300 -0.76 11.26 -28.48
CA GLU A 300 -1.88 12.23 -28.39
C GLU A 300 -3.07 11.78 -27.51
N GLY A 301 -3.35 10.49 -27.31
CA GLY A 301 -4.70 10.07 -26.88
C GLY A 301 -5.11 10.17 -25.39
N ASP A 302 -4.24 9.83 -24.43
CA ASP A 302 -4.79 9.09 -23.26
C ASP A 302 -5.01 9.83 -21.93
N PHE A 303 -4.65 11.11 -21.83
CA PHE A 303 -4.98 11.91 -20.62
C PHE A 303 -5.57 13.30 -20.91
N LEU A 304 -5.50 13.79 -22.15
CA LEU A 304 -5.94 15.15 -22.53
C LEU A 304 -7.13 15.18 -23.50
N SER A 305 -7.49 14.09 -24.18
CA SER A 305 -8.61 14.07 -25.14
C SER A 305 -10.00 14.23 -24.51
N ARG A 306 -10.09 14.30 -23.17
CA ARG A 306 -11.32 14.56 -22.42
C ARG A 306 -11.27 15.83 -21.57
N SER A 307 -10.34 16.75 -21.83
CA SER A 307 -10.37 18.11 -21.26
C SER A 307 -10.81 19.17 -22.28
N SER A 308 -11.04 18.79 -23.54
CA SER A 308 -11.44 19.70 -24.62
C SER A 308 -12.90 19.57 -25.06
N ASN A 309 -13.70 18.73 -24.41
CA ASN A 309 -15.14 18.67 -24.68
C ASN A 309 -15.92 18.78 -23.37
N ILE A 310 -16.46 19.99 -23.20
CA ILE A 310 -17.50 20.48 -22.27
C ILE A 310 -17.04 20.80 -20.84
#